data_AF-A0A259HV35-F1
#
_entry.id   AF-A0A259HV35-F1
#
_cell.length_a   1.000
_cell.length_b   1.000
_cell.length_c   1.000
_cell.angle_alpha   90.00
_cell.angle_beta   90.00
_cell.angle_gamma   90.00
#
_symmetry.space_group_name_H-M   'P 1'
#
loop_
_entity.id
_entity.type
_entity.pdbx_description
1 polymer ?
#
loop_
_entity_poly.entity_id
_entity_poly.type
_entity_poly.pdbx_seq_one_letter_code
_entity_poly.pdbx_strand_id
1 'polypeptide(L)'
;MKRIPLIIALFLTAHLSFSQKNWFSVYTDSASLVQDGGTITKAFIADIKKIKPGITLDVTTILNTTPYLIYFDGQGAVKTANLPIWTQVIPPQQQFFYEVAGGEAAGKAAFGLFFNGFYLPHELGHGVEEAIRGNLKGSYEEEYFANTVAMLWWRKQGREKELKACYDAAKTMFAKLPNPVPAGMTIEAYFGKNYEQASQNPYVYGYMQFKQFIQIYEDKQLPDFNGFMQKYFAEHQKK
;
A
#
# COMPACT_ATOMS: atom_id res chain seq x y z
N MET A 1 26.55 -43.37 41.11
CA MET A 1 25.44 -42.49 40.67
C MET A 1 26.04 -41.30 39.94
N LYS A 2 26.01 -41.28 38.60
CA LYS A 2 26.55 -40.17 37.80
C LYS A 2 25.41 -39.18 37.53
N ARG A 3 25.57 -37.92 37.95
CA ARG A 3 24.63 -36.83 37.68
C ARG A 3 24.96 -36.23 36.31
N ILE A 4 24.00 -36.24 35.40
CA ILE A 4 24.07 -35.54 34.11
C ILE A 4 23.46 -34.15 34.32
N PRO A 5 24.14 -33.04 33.99
CA PRO A 5 23.49 -31.74 33.95
C PRO A 5 22.72 -31.58 32.63
N LEU A 6 21.42 -31.33 32.74
CA LEU A 6 20.54 -30.99 31.63
C LEU A 6 20.78 -29.51 31.25
N ILE A 7 21.43 -29.27 30.12
CA ILE A 7 21.54 -27.93 29.53
C ILE A 7 20.27 -27.68 28.71
N ILE A 8 19.37 -26.85 29.22
CA ILE A 8 18.24 -26.33 28.47
C ILE A 8 18.73 -25.12 27.68
N ALA A 9 18.98 -25.32 26.38
CA ALA A 9 19.23 -24.22 25.45
C ALA A 9 17.90 -23.52 25.13
N LEU A 10 17.67 -22.37 25.77
CA LEU A 10 16.54 -21.49 25.45
C LEU A 10 16.86 -20.77 24.13
N PHE A 11 16.33 -21.28 23.01
CA PHE A 11 16.29 -20.53 21.75
C PHE A 11 15.27 -19.40 21.89
N LEU A 12 15.74 -18.22 22.33
CA LEU A 12 15.01 -16.96 22.19
C LEU A 12 15.04 -16.55 20.70
N THR A 13 14.11 -17.08 19.92
CA THR A 13 13.76 -16.47 18.63
C THR A 13 13.03 -15.17 18.95
N ALA A 14 13.78 -14.07 18.99
CA ALA A 14 13.22 -12.73 19.04
C ALA A 14 12.46 -12.48 17.73
N HIS A 15 11.17 -12.80 17.72
CA HIS A 15 10.25 -12.22 16.76
C HIS A 15 10.21 -10.73 17.08
N LEU A 16 10.90 -9.93 16.26
CA LEU A 16 10.75 -8.48 16.25
C LEU A 16 9.32 -8.18 15.76
N SER A 17 8.36 -8.29 16.66
CA SER A 17 7.02 -7.77 16.44
C SER A 17 7.14 -6.25 16.33
N PHE A 18 6.99 -5.72 15.12
CA PHE A 18 6.85 -4.29 14.90
C PHE A 18 5.56 -3.82 15.57
N SER A 19 5.65 -3.43 16.84
CA SER A 19 4.58 -2.72 17.55
C SER A 19 4.59 -1.25 17.10
N GLN A 20 4.40 -0.99 15.81
CA GLN A 20 3.95 0.32 15.34
C GLN A 20 2.52 0.50 15.84
N LYS A 21 2.40 1.07 17.04
CA LYS A 21 1.12 1.19 17.76
C LYS A 21 0.07 1.98 16.97
N ASN A 22 0.52 2.85 16.05
CA ASN A 22 -0.34 3.84 15.40
C ASN A 22 -0.52 3.61 13.88
N TRP A 23 0.24 2.73 13.23
CA TRP A 23 0.07 2.48 11.80
C TRP A 23 -1.26 1.76 11.52
N PHE A 24 -1.97 2.14 10.46
CA PHE A 24 -3.40 1.87 10.20
C PHE A 24 -4.38 2.66 11.08
N SER A 25 -3.94 3.79 11.65
CA SER A 25 -4.80 4.75 12.33
C SER A 25 -4.44 6.18 11.94
N VAL A 26 -5.30 7.13 12.26
CA VAL A 26 -5.05 8.53 11.91
C VAL A 26 -3.99 9.12 12.83
N TYR A 27 -2.92 9.62 12.24
CA TYR A 27 -1.88 10.35 12.97
C TYR A 27 -2.34 11.75 13.34
N THR A 28 -1.98 12.18 14.56
CA THR A 28 -2.21 13.54 15.06
C THR A 28 -0.98 14.43 14.96
N ASP A 29 0.20 13.84 14.74
CA ASP A 29 1.46 14.53 14.62
C ASP A 29 2.26 14.02 13.42
N SER A 30 2.88 14.94 12.68
CA SER A 30 3.64 14.62 11.47
C SER A 30 4.96 13.92 11.77
N ALA A 31 5.57 14.17 12.94
CA ALA A 31 6.85 13.58 13.32
C ALA A 31 6.73 12.05 13.45
N SER A 32 5.73 11.56 14.18
CA SER A 32 5.48 10.13 14.33
C SER A 32 5.08 9.48 13.01
N LEU A 33 4.26 10.16 12.19
CA LEU A 33 3.88 9.66 10.86
C LEU A 33 5.12 9.41 9.97
N VAL A 34 6.00 10.40 9.87
CA VAL A 34 7.21 10.30 9.04
C VAL A 34 8.21 9.29 9.63
N GLN A 35 8.35 9.23 10.96
CA GLN A 35 9.22 8.26 11.62
C GLN A 35 8.76 6.82 11.40
N ASP A 36 7.48 6.53 11.60
CA ASP A 36 6.92 5.19 11.39
C ASP A 36 6.98 4.83 9.90
N GLY A 37 6.61 5.76 9.02
CA GLY A 37 6.72 5.57 7.58
C GLY A 37 8.15 5.29 7.11
N GLY A 38 9.15 6.02 7.63
CA GLY A 38 10.56 5.76 7.34
C GLY A 38 11.03 4.39 7.85
N THR A 39 10.47 3.90 8.95
CA THR A 39 10.75 2.56 9.49
C THR A 39 10.17 1.47 8.58
N ILE A 40 8.92 1.64 8.12
CA ILE A 40 8.25 0.73 7.17
C ILE A 40 9.00 0.69 5.86
N THR A 41 9.36 1.85 5.31
CA THR A 41 10.10 1.96 4.05
C THR A 41 11.44 1.21 4.12
N LYS A 42 12.18 1.36 5.22
CA LYS A 42 13.43 0.59 5.42
C LYS A 42 13.19 -0.91 5.46
N ALA A 43 12.15 -1.37 6.17
CA ALA A 43 11.81 -2.79 6.27
C ALA A 43 11.40 -3.38 4.91
N PHE A 44 10.56 -2.65 4.16
CA PHE A 44 10.13 -3.02 2.82
C PHE A 44 11.32 -3.12 1.86
N ILE A 45 12.16 -2.08 1.80
CA ILE A 45 13.36 -2.06 0.94
C ILE A 45 14.32 -3.19 1.31
N ALA A 46 14.52 -3.46 2.60
CA ALA A 46 15.36 -4.57 3.06
C ALA A 46 14.83 -5.93 2.57
N ASP A 47 13.51 -6.14 2.64
CA ASP A 47 12.88 -7.36 2.12
C ASP A 47 13.02 -7.50 0.60
N ILE A 48 12.86 -6.40 -0.15
CA ILE A 48 13.10 -6.38 -1.59
C ILE A 48 14.57 -6.70 -1.91
N LYS A 49 15.54 -6.08 -1.19
CA LYS A 49 16.98 -6.31 -1.38
C LYS A 49 17.41 -7.74 -1.00
N LYS A 50 16.72 -8.42 -0.08
CA LYS A 50 16.94 -9.87 0.15
C LYS A 50 16.59 -10.72 -1.07
N ILE A 51 15.57 -10.33 -1.83
CA ILE A 51 15.11 -11.05 -3.01
C ILE A 51 15.93 -10.67 -4.24
N LYS A 52 16.28 -9.38 -4.39
CA LYS A 52 17.09 -8.84 -5.48
C LYS A 52 18.19 -7.91 -4.94
N PRO A 53 19.36 -8.44 -4.54
CA PRO A 53 20.41 -7.67 -3.86
C PRO A 53 20.96 -6.46 -4.63
N GLY A 54 20.88 -6.47 -5.97
CA GLY A 54 21.38 -5.39 -6.83
C GLY A 54 20.33 -4.37 -7.28
N ILE A 55 19.12 -4.39 -6.73
CA ILE A 55 18.09 -3.40 -7.11
C ILE A 55 18.41 -2.03 -6.52
N THR A 56 18.39 -0.99 -7.36
CA THR A 56 18.48 0.41 -6.94
C THR A 56 17.10 0.90 -6.52
N LEU A 57 16.79 0.75 -5.23
CA LEU A 57 15.55 1.19 -4.62
C LEU A 57 15.87 2.01 -3.36
N ASP A 58 15.94 3.32 -3.53
CA ASP A 58 16.23 4.27 -2.47
C ASP A 58 15.10 5.31 -2.45
N VAL A 59 14.11 5.06 -1.60
CA VAL A 59 12.91 5.91 -1.45
C VAL A 59 12.91 6.50 -0.04
N THR A 60 12.65 7.80 0.05
CA THR A 60 12.52 8.52 1.32
C THR A 60 11.06 8.84 1.60
N THR A 61 10.62 8.57 2.82
CA THR A 61 9.27 8.96 3.25
C THR A 61 9.27 10.38 3.76
N ILE A 62 8.35 11.21 3.26
CA ILE A 62 8.18 12.61 3.68
C ILE A 62 6.71 12.93 3.93
N LEU A 63 6.43 13.99 4.69
CA LEU A 63 5.08 14.54 4.82
C LEU A 63 4.79 15.44 3.61
N ASN A 64 3.74 15.14 2.88
CA ASN A 64 3.22 16.00 1.81
C ASN A 64 1.78 15.59 1.48
N THR A 65 0.81 16.41 1.92
CA THR A 65 -0.63 16.07 1.90
C THR A 65 -1.42 16.73 0.76
N THR A 66 -0.88 17.76 0.10
CA THR A 66 -1.64 18.55 -0.87
C THR A 66 -0.79 18.86 -2.10
N PRO A 67 -1.35 18.74 -3.32
CA PRO A 67 -2.76 18.50 -3.64
C PRO A 67 -3.18 17.02 -3.62
N TYR A 68 -2.24 16.10 -3.41
CA TYR A 68 -2.46 14.64 -3.46
C TYR A 68 -2.40 14.03 -2.06
N LEU A 69 -3.18 12.95 -1.82
CA LEU A 69 -3.18 12.27 -0.54
C LEU A 69 -1.88 11.49 -0.33
N ILE A 70 -1.74 10.33 -0.95
CA ILE A 70 -0.51 9.52 -0.91
C ILE A 70 -0.05 9.28 -2.34
N TYR A 71 1.26 9.40 -2.59
CA TYR A 71 1.83 9.15 -3.90
C TYR A 71 3.34 8.92 -3.85
N PHE A 72 3.84 8.17 -4.82
CA PHE A 72 5.24 8.05 -5.15
C PHE A 72 5.69 9.14 -6.13
N ASP A 73 6.81 9.80 -5.84
CA ASP A 73 7.49 10.73 -6.76
C ASP A 73 8.86 10.17 -7.14
N GLY A 74 8.98 9.71 -8.38
CA GLY A 74 10.23 9.24 -8.99
C GLY A 74 10.94 10.27 -9.87
N GLN A 75 10.40 11.48 -10.06
CA GLN A 75 10.96 12.49 -10.97
C GLN A 75 12.07 13.34 -10.31
N GLY A 76 12.05 13.44 -8.97
CA GLY A 76 13.05 14.19 -8.21
C GLY A 76 14.43 13.53 -8.16
N ALA A 77 15.46 14.32 -7.80
CA ALA A 77 16.80 13.80 -7.51
C ALA A 77 16.81 12.80 -6.35
N VAL A 78 15.83 12.91 -5.45
CA VAL A 78 15.53 11.96 -4.38
C VAL A 78 14.13 11.43 -4.63
N LYS A 79 13.99 10.10 -4.73
CA LYS A 79 12.68 9.46 -4.87
C LYS A 79 11.94 9.48 -3.54
N THR A 80 10.66 9.83 -3.55
CA THR A 80 9.90 9.99 -2.31
C THR A 80 8.58 9.24 -2.30
N ALA A 81 8.20 8.75 -1.11
CA ALA A 81 6.84 8.35 -0.80
C ALA A 81 6.23 9.45 0.07
N ASN A 82 5.23 10.15 -0.47
CA ASN A 82 4.61 11.33 0.10
C ASN A 82 3.43 10.91 0.97
N LEU A 83 3.53 11.08 2.28
CA LEU A 83 2.48 10.69 3.22
C LEU A 83 1.53 11.87 3.52
N PRO A 84 0.21 11.63 3.54
CA PRO A 84 -0.75 12.62 3.98
C PRO A 84 -0.98 12.55 5.49
N ILE A 85 -1.39 13.67 6.08
CA ILE A 85 -1.95 13.73 7.44
C ILE A 85 -3.34 14.36 7.41
N TRP A 86 -4.30 13.77 8.13
CA TRP A 86 -5.71 14.16 8.07
C TRP A 86 -5.97 15.66 8.26
N THR A 87 -5.22 16.30 9.17
CA THR A 87 -5.35 17.73 9.49
C THR A 87 -4.97 18.66 8.33
N GLN A 88 -4.29 18.15 7.30
CA GLN A 88 -3.90 18.90 6.10
C GLN A 88 -4.74 18.53 4.87
N VAL A 89 -5.62 17.53 4.96
CA VAL A 89 -6.49 17.12 3.84
C VAL A 89 -7.50 18.23 3.58
N ILE A 90 -7.65 18.63 2.31
CA ILE A 90 -8.56 19.72 1.93
C ILE A 90 -10.04 19.31 2.10
N PRO A 91 -10.95 20.27 2.37
CA PRO A 91 -12.36 19.95 2.64
C PRO A 91 -13.07 19.10 1.58
N PRO A 92 -12.86 19.32 0.25
CA PRO A 92 -13.49 18.46 -0.76
C PRO A 92 -13.05 16.99 -0.67
N GLN A 93 -11.79 16.73 -0.33
CA GLN A 93 -11.28 15.36 -0.15
C GLN A 93 -11.80 14.75 1.16
N GLN A 94 -11.89 15.52 2.25
CA GLN A 94 -12.53 15.06 3.48
C GLN A 94 -13.99 14.66 3.23
N GLN A 95 -14.72 15.50 2.48
CA GLN A 95 -16.12 15.26 2.14
C GLN A 95 -16.31 13.97 1.33
N PHE A 96 -15.42 13.71 0.36
CA PHE A 96 -15.40 12.44 -0.36
C PHE A 96 -15.38 11.25 0.60
N PHE A 97 -14.46 11.23 1.59
CA PHE A 97 -14.39 10.16 2.58
C PHE A 97 -15.66 10.03 3.41
N TYR A 98 -16.25 11.15 3.82
CA TYR A 98 -17.47 11.14 4.64
C TYR A 98 -18.63 10.49 3.89
N GLU A 99 -18.82 10.84 2.63
CA GLU A 99 -19.90 10.32 1.80
C GLU A 99 -19.78 8.81 1.61
N VAL A 100 -18.60 8.36 1.18
CA VAL A 100 -18.39 6.95 0.79
C VAL A 100 -18.22 6.04 2.01
N ALA A 101 -17.67 6.52 3.13
CA ALA A 101 -17.50 5.71 4.34
C ALA A 101 -18.72 5.71 5.27
N GLY A 102 -19.67 6.64 5.12
CA GLY A 102 -20.89 6.69 5.95
C GLY A 102 -20.86 7.65 7.13
N GLY A 103 -20.15 8.76 6.99
CA GLY A 103 -20.10 9.86 7.93
C GLY A 103 -18.68 10.27 8.29
N GLU A 104 -18.57 11.35 9.05
CA GLU A 104 -17.27 11.95 9.40
C GLU A 104 -16.33 11.00 10.12
N ALA A 105 -16.80 10.37 11.20
CA ALA A 105 -15.99 9.45 11.99
C ALA A 105 -15.51 8.24 11.15
N ALA A 106 -16.40 7.67 10.34
CA ALA A 106 -16.07 6.54 9.47
C ALA A 106 -15.10 6.95 8.35
N GLY A 107 -15.29 8.12 7.74
CA GLY A 107 -14.41 8.64 6.70
C GLY A 107 -12.99 8.91 7.21
N LYS A 108 -12.88 9.51 8.39
CA LYS A 108 -11.59 9.71 9.05
C LYS A 108 -10.91 8.38 9.40
N ALA A 109 -11.67 7.40 9.91
CA ALA A 109 -11.12 6.07 10.17
C ALA A 109 -10.65 5.36 8.89
N ALA A 110 -11.41 5.44 7.81
CA ALA A 110 -11.04 4.91 6.50
C ALA A 110 -9.75 5.56 5.97
N PHE A 111 -9.60 6.88 6.12
CA PHE A 111 -8.35 7.56 5.80
C PHE A 111 -7.16 6.95 6.56
N GLY A 112 -7.29 6.72 7.87
CA GLY A 112 -6.24 6.10 8.68
C GLY A 112 -5.88 4.68 8.20
N LEU A 113 -6.88 3.87 7.87
CA LEU A 113 -6.68 2.51 7.36
C LEU A 113 -5.92 2.48 6.03
N PHE A 114 -6.26 3.37 5.10
CA PHE A 114 -5.70 3.35 3.76
C PHE A 114 -4.43 4.21 3.63
N PHE A 115 -4.51 5.49 3.99
CA PHE A 115 -3.48 6.49 3.70
C PHE A 115 -2.43 6.63 4.81
N ASN A 116 -2.74 6.20 6.04
CA ASN A 116 -1.76 6.03 7.13
C ASN A 116 -1.57 4.55 7.49
N GLY A 117 -1.83 3.68 6.52
CA GLY A 117 -1.86 2.23 6.69
C GLY A 117 -1.43 1.53 5.41
N PHE A 118 -2.42 1.07 4.65
CA PHE A 118 -2.23 0.19 3.51
C PHE A 118 -1.30 0.74 2.41
N TYR A 119 -1.44 2.01 2.02
CA TYR A 119 -0.87 2.53 0.78
C TYR A 119 0.63 2.85 0.80
N LEU A 120 1.32 2.89 1.94
CA LEU A 120 2.77 3.15 1.89
C LEU A 120 3.53 2.04 1.12
N PRO A 121 3.36 0.74 1.41
CA PRO A 121 3.90 -0.33 0.56
C PRO A 121 3.41 -0.34 -0.88
N HIS A 122 2.23 0.24 -1.16
CA HIS A 122 1.73 0.41 -2.53
C HIS A 122 2.60 1.41 -3.29
N GLU A 123 2.87 2.59 -2.71
CA GLU A 123 3.78 3.57 -3.31
C GLU A 123 5.21 3.04 -3.47
N LEU A 124 5.68 2.25 -2.49
CA LEU A 124 6.98 1.58 -2.60
C LEU A 124 6.98 0.51 -3.69
N GLY A 125 5.82 -0.09 -3.99
CA GLY A 125 5.58 -0.94 -5.15
C GLY A 125 5.86 -0.21 -6.47
N HIS A 126 5.32 0.99 -6.65
CA HIS A 126 5.67 1.82 -7.81
C HIS A 126 7.17 2.12 -7.89
N GLY A 127 7.82 2.38 -6.76
CA GLY A 127 9.28 2.53 -6.71
C GLY A 127 10.05 1.28 -7.17
N VAL A 128 9.56 0.08 -6.82
CA VAL A 128 10.12 -1.20 -7.31
C VAL A 128 9.93 -1.31 -8.81
N GLU A 129 8.73 -1.01 -9.29
CA GLU A 129 8.38 -1.06 -10.72
C GLU A 129 9.28 -0.14 -11.55
N GLU A 130 9.46 1.09 -11.09
CA GLU A 130 10.34 2.06 -11.74
C GLU A 130 11.80 1.60 -11.76
N ALA A 131 12.29 1.00 -10.67
CA ALA A 131 13.66 0.49 -10.58
C ALA A 131 13.97 -0.62 -11.61
N ILE A 132 12.94 -1.28 -12.14
CA ILE A 132 13.09 -2.39 -13.10
C ILE A 132 12.77 -1.92 -14.52
N ARG A 133 11.65 -1.23 -14.69
CA ARG A 133 11.04 -0.90 -15.98
C ARG A 133 11.34 0.53 -16.44
N GLY A 134 11.89 1.38 -15.56
CA GLY A 134 12.07 2.82 -15.80
C GLY A 134 10.79 3.60 -15.48
N ASN A 135 10.77 4.88 -15.86
CA ASN A 135 9.65 5.78 -15.57
C ASN A 135 8.36 5.29 -16.26
N LEU A 136 7.35 4.97 -15.47
CA LEU A 136 6.04 4.52 -15.92
C LEU A 136 5.00 5.64 -15.76
N LYS A 137 3.99 5.67 -16.63
CA LYS A 137 2.99 6.76 -16.69
C LYS A 137 1.63 6.39 -16.09
N GLY A 138 1.60 5.47 -15.12
CA GLY A 138 0.37 5.02 -14.48
C GLY A 138 -0.49 4.19 -15.43
N SER A 139 -1.01 3.07 -14.95
CA SER A 139 -1.94 2.23 -15.70
C SER A 139 -2.77 1.39 -14.74
N TYR A 140 -3.82 0.76 -15.25
CA TYR A 140 -4.63 -0.16 -14.45
C TYR A 140 -3.77 -1.31 -13.88
N GLU A 141 -2.83 -1.81 -14.68
CA GLU A 141 -1.94 -2.92 -14.36
C GLU A 141 -0.87 -2.54 -13.34
N GLU A 142 -0.31 -1.33 -13.45
CA GLU A 142 0.66 -0.80 -12.47
C GLU A 142 0.02 -0.63 -11.09
N GLU A 143 -1.21 -0.11 -11.05
CA GLU A 143 -1.99 0.01 -9.82
C GLU A 143 -2.34 -1.36 -9.23
N TYR A 144 -2.70 -2.32 -10.08
CA TYR A 144 -2.98 -3.68 -9.65
C TYR A 144 -1.72 -4.35 -9.07
N PHE A 145 -0.56 -4.14 -9.69
CA PHE A 145 0.73 -4.60 -9.18
C PHE A 145 1.02 -3.97 -7.81
N ALA A 146 0.96 -2.65 -7.68
CA ALA A 146 1.23 -1.95 -6.43
C ALA A 146 0.29 -2.38 -5.30
N ASN A 147 -1.01 -2.56 -5.60
CA ASN A 147 -1.98 -3.10 -4.66
C ASN A 147 -1.66 -4.55 -4.25
N THR A 148 -1.21 -5.38 -5.18
CA THR A 148 -0.83 -6.78 -4.90
C THR A 148 0.41 -6.83 -4.01
N VAL A 149 1.43 -6.01 -4.33
CA VAL A 149 2.66 -5.86 -3.52
C VAL A 149 2.30 -5.45 -2.09
N ALA A 150 1.47 -4.43 -1.92
CA ALA A 150 1.07 -3.95 -0.60
C ALA A 150 0.31 -5.01 0.20
N MET A 151 -0.68 -5.66 -0.41
CA MET A 151 -1.44 -6.74 0.22
C MET A 151 -0.54 -7.87 0.71
N LEU A 152 0.33 -8.36 -0.16
CA LEU A 152 1.20 -9.49 0.15
C LEU A 152 2.27 -9.12 1.18
N TRP A 153 2.82 -7.90 1.11
CA TRP A 153 3.80 -7.44 2.10
C TRP A 153 3.16 -7.30 3.47
N TRP A 154 1.96 -6.72 3.58
CA TRP A 154 1.27 -6.62 4.87
C TRP A 154 0.86 -7.99 5.44
N ARG A 155 0.48 -8.95 4.60
CA ARG A 155 0.30 -10.36 5.03
C ARG A 155 1.60 -10.92 5.60
N LYS A 156 2.73 -10.72 4.93
CA LYS A 156 4.06 -11.13 5.43
C LYS A 156 4.40 -10.50 6.78
N GLN A 157 3.98 -9.26 7.04
CA GLN A 157 4.18 -8.60 8.33
C GLN A 157 3.17 -9.00 9.42
N GLY A 158 2.24 -9.92 9.14
CA GLY A 158 1.25 -10.40 10.12
C GLY A 158 0.18 -9.34 10.47
N ARG A 159 -0.26 -8.54 9.48
CA ARG A 159 -1.26 -7.47 9.66
C ARG A 159 -2.65 -7.88 9.17
N GLU A 160 -3.04 -9.14 9.34
CA GLU A 160 -4.30 -9.70 8.83
C GLU A 160 -5.52 -8.97 9.41
N LYS A 161 -5.46 -8.54 10.67
CA LYS A 161 -6.55 -7.82 11.34
C LYS A 161 -6.78 -6.46 10.68
N GLU A 162 -5.72 -5.70 10.44
CA GLU A 162 -5.77 -4.40 9.78
C GLU A 162 -6.21 -4.55 8.32
N LEU A 163 -5.71 -5.56 7.60
CA LEU A 163 -6.14 -5.85 6.23
C LEU A 163 -7.63 -6.21 6.16
N LYS A 164 -8.16 -6.93 7.17
CA LYS A 164 -9.60 -7.20 7.27
C LYS A 164 -10.40 -5.91 7.49
N ALA A 165 -9.91 -4.99 8.32
CA ALA A 165 -10.55 -3.69 8.52
C ALA A 165 -10.54 -2.85 7.23
N CYS A 166 -9.42 -2.83 6.50
CA CYS A 166 -9.35 -2.23 5.16
C CYS A 166 -10.35 -2.87 4.20
N TYR A 167 -10.49 -4.20 4.19
CA TYR A 167 -11.45 -4.90 3.34
C TYR A 167 -12.91 -4.51 3.63
N ASP A 168 -13.28 -4.45 4.91
CA ASP A 168 -14.64 -4.05 5.30
C ASP A 168 -14.94 -2.59 4.93
N ALA A 169 -13.96 -1.71 5.13
CA ALA A 169 -14.04 -0.31 4.69
C ALA A 169 -14.15 -0.21 3.16
N ALA A 170 -13.29 -0.92 2.41
CA ALA A 170 -13.31 -0.95 0.95
C ALA A 170 -14.68 -1.38 0.41
N LYS A 171 -15.27 -2.45 0.96
CA LYS A 171 -16.61 -2.89 0.57
C LYS A 171 -17.68 -1.85 0.80
N THR A 172 -17.62 -1.18 1.96
CA THR A 172 -18.57 -0.12 2.32
C THR A 172 -18.46 1.05 1.35
N MET A 173 -17.23 1.52 1.10
CA MET A 173 -16.94 2.64 0.21
C MET A 173 -17.30 2.30 -1.24
N PHE A 174 -16.90 1.12 -1.72
CA PHE A 174 -17.20 0.64 -3.06
C PHE A 174 -18.70 0.55 -3.34
N ALA A 175 -19.50 0.10 -2.38
CA ALA A 175 -20.95 0.00 -2.53
C ALA A 175 -21.65 1.36 -2.72
N LYS A 176 -21.01 2.47 -2.36
CA LYS A 176 -21.54 3.83 -2.51
C LYS A 176 -20.98 4.58 -3.72
N LEU A 177 -19.92 4.06 -4.34
CA LEU A 177 -19.31 4.72 -5.48
C LEU A 177 -20.15 4.50 -6.75
N PRO A 178 -20.41 5.57 -7.53
CA PRO A 178 -21.00 5.41 -8.86
C PRO A 178 -20.10 4.53 -9.72
N ASN A 179 -20.69 3.62 -10.49
CA ASN A 179 -19.93 2.83 -11.47
C ASN A 179 -19.60 3.71 -12.69
N PRO A 180 -18.31 4.03 -12.96
CA PRO A 180 -17.92 4.86 -14.10
C PRO A 180 -17.80 4.08 -15.41
N VAL A 181 -17.91 2.75 -15.36
CA VAL A 181 -17.63 1.85 -16.48
C VAL A 181 -18.90 1.69 -17.34
N PRO A 182 -18.83 2.00 -18.65
CA PRO A 182 -19.95 1.80 -19.57
C PRO A 182 -20.43 0.35 -19.62
N ALA A 183 -21.72 0.15 -19.88
CA ALA A 183 -22.29 -1.18 -20.03
C ALA A 183 -21.55 -1.98 -21.12
N GLY A 184 -21.25 -3.25 -20.83
CA GLY A 184 -20.51 -4.14 -21.73
C GLY A 184 -18.99 -3.97 -21.75
N MET A 185 -18.43 -3.00 -21.01
CA MET A 185 -16.99 -2.81 -20.85
C MET A 185 -16.50 -3.40 -19.52
N THR A 186 -15.27 -3.93 -19.51
CA THR A 186 -14.61 -4.33 -18.25
C THR A 186 -13.98 -3.12 -17.56
N ILE A 187 -13.74 -3.23 -16.25
CA ILE A 187 -13.04 -2.19 -15.48
C ILE A 187 -11.64 -1.95 -16.06
N GLU A 188 -10.89 -3.01 -16.30
CA GLU A 188 -9.56 -2.98 -16.94
C GLU A 188 -9.59 -2.24 -18.28
N ALA A 189 -10.52 -2.58 -19.18
CA ALA A 189 -10.61 -1.90 -20.48
C ALA A 189 -10.94 -0.40 -20.35
N TYR A 190 -11.79 -0.03 -19.38
CA TYR A 190 -12.12 1.38 -19.13
C TYR A 190 -10.92 2.15 -18.59
N PHE A 191 -10.26 1.65 -17.55
CA PHE A 191 -9.12 2.34 -16.92
C PHE A 191 -7.88 2.29 -17.80
N GLY A 192 -7.63 1.22 -18.56
CA GLY A 192 -6.54 1.16 -19.54
C GLY A 192 -6.65 2.22 -20.63
N LYS A 193 -7.87 2.64 -21.01
CA LYS A 193 -8.09 3.69 -22.00
C LYS A 193 -8.15 5.10 -21.40
N ASN A 194 -8.71 5.25 -20.19
CA ASN A 194 -9.06 6.56 -19.62
C ASN A 194 -8.23 6.93 -18.38
N TYR A 195 -7.13 6.22 -18.13
CA TYR A 195 -6.38 6.28 -16.86
C TYR A 195 -6.09 7.71 -16.38
N GLU A 196 -5.47 8.53 -17.24
CA GLU A 196 -5.06 9.89 -16.89
C GLU A 196 -6.24 10.74 -16.40
N GLN A 197 -7.35 10.75 -17.15
CA GLN A 197 -8.55 11.48 -16.76
C GLN A 197 -9.23 10.86 -15.53
N ALA A 198 -9.27 9.53 -15.46
CA ALA A 198 -9.91 8.80 -14.38
C ALA A 198 -9.21 9.03 -13.02
N SER A 199 -7.88 9.12 -13.02
CA SER A 199 -7.05 9.36 -11.83
C SER A 199 -7.26 10.73 -11.20
N GLN A 200 -7.75 11.72 -11.96
CA GLN A 200 -8.00 13.07 -11.48
C GLN A 200 -9.32 13.21 -10.72
N ASN A 201 -10.22 12.23 -10.81
CA ASN A 201 -11.49 12.24 -10.10
C ASN A 201 -11.48 11.20 -8.96
N PRO A 202 -11.57 11.61 -7.68
CA PRO A 202 -11.46 10.69 -6.55
C PRO A 202 -12.58 9.63 -6.51
N TYR A 203 -13.77 9.91 -7.04
CA TYR A 203 -14.85 8.92 -7.12
C TYR A 203 -14.57 7.84 -8.16
N VAL A 204 -14.04 8.24 -9.32
CA VAL A 204 -13.70 7.32 -10.41
C VAL A 204 -12.47 6.50 -10.02
N TYR A 205 -11.41 7.16 -9.58
CA TYR A 205 -10.18 6.48 -9.16
C TYR A 205 -10.42 5.58 -7.94
N GLY A 206 -11.18 6.05 -6.95
CA GLY A 206 -11.59 5.24 -5.80
C GLY A 206 -12.36 3.98 -6.19
N TYR A 207 -13.18 4.03 -7.23
CA TYR A 207 -13.92 2.86 -7.72
C TYR A 207 -12.97 1.74 -8.17
N MET A 208 -11.92 2.09 -8.93
CA MET A 208 -10.87 1.15 -9.33
C MET A 208 -10.09 0.63 -8.13
N GLN A 209 -9.57 1.55 -7.30
CA GLN A 209 -8.70 1.22 -6.16
C GLN A 209 -9.37 0.25 -5.19
N PHE A 210 -10.60 0.55 -4.74
CA PHE A 210 -11.31 -0.34 -3.81
C PHE A 210 -11.71 -1.66 -4.46
N LYS A 211 -12.04 -1.65 -5.76
CA LYS A 211 -12.35 -2.91 -6.46
C LYS A 211 -11.14 -3.83 -6.56
N GLN A 212 -9.98 -3.30 -6.97
CA GLN A 212 -8.74 -4.07 -7.02
C GLN A 212 -8.37 -4.59 -5.63
N PHE A 213 -8.42 -3.73 -4.60
CA PHE A 213 -8.19 -4.14 -3.21
C PHE A 213 -9.06 -5.35 -2.82
N ILE A 214 -10.38 -5.26 -3.05
CA ILE A 214 -11.34 -6.33 -2.73
C ILE A 214 -10.98 -7.62 -3.46
N GLN A 215 -10.71 -7.53 -4.77
CA GLN A 215 -10.36 -8.69 -5.59
C GLN A 215 -9.08 -9.38 -5.09
N ILE A 216 -8.02 -8.61 -4.83
CA ILE A 216 -6.73 -9.11 -4.34
C ILE A 216 -6.86 -9.70 -2.92
N TYR A 217 -7.69 -9.08 -2.06
CA TYR A 217 -7.95 -9.61 -0.72
C TYR A 217 -8.66 -10.98 -0.77
N GLU A 218 -9.62 -11.12 -1.67
CA GLU A 218 -10.43 -12.32 -1.86
C GLU A 218 -9.65 -13.44 -2.57
N ASP A 219 -8.67 -13.10 -3.40
CA ASP A 219 -7.84 -14.09 -4.10
C ASP A 219 -6.98 -14.90 -3.13
N LYS A 220 -7.31 -16.20 -3.02
CA LYS A 220 -6.62 -17.20 -2.19
C LYS A 220 -5.54 -17.97 -2.95
N GLN A 221 -5.39 -17.72 -4.25
CA GLN A 221 -4.40 -18.35 -5.12
C GLN A 221 -3.14 -17.50 -5.28
N LEU A 222 -3.13 -16.26 -4.76
CA LEU A 222 -1.93 -15.43 -4.76
C LEU A 222 -0.79 -16.13 -3.98
N PRO A 223 0.44 -16.12 -4.52
CA PRO A 223 1.60 -16.62 -3.80
C PRO A 223 1.92 -15.72 -2.59
N ASP A 224 2.86 -16.14 -1.76
CA ASP A 224 3.41 -15.24 -0.75
C ASP A 224 4.20 -14.07 -1.38
N PHE A 225 4.51 -13.06 -0.58
CA PHE A 225 5.23 -11.87 -1.04
C PHE A 225 6.57 -12.20 -1.72
N ASN A 226 7.34 -13.14 -1.17
CA ASN A 226 8.65 -13.46 -1.72
C ASN A 226 8.51 -14.15 -3.08
N GLY A 227 7.61 -15.14 -3.18
CA GLY A 227 7.31 -15.86 -4.42
C GLY A 227 6.75 -14.95 -5.51
N PHE A 228 5.85 -14.03 -5.15
CA PHE A 228 5.33 -13.01 -6.07
C PHE A 228 6.46 -12.16 -6.65
N MET A 229 7.29 -11.58 -5.78
CA MET A 229 8.38 -10.69 -6.21
C MET A 229 9.47 -11.43 -6.99
N GLN A 230 9.80 -12.67 -6.62
CA GLN A 230 10.75 -13.51 -7.37
C GLN A 230 10.27 -13.75 -8.80
N LYS A 231 9.01 -14.13 -8.97
CA LYS A 231 8.40 -14.31 -10.28
C LYS A 231 8.43 -13.01 -11.08
N TYR A 232 7.99 -11.91 -10.47
CA TYR A 232 7.97 -10.59 -11.11
C TYR A 232 9.35 -10.16 -11.61
N PHE A 233 10.38 -10.30 -10.75
CA PHE A 233 11.75 -9.97 -11.16
C PHE A 233 12.25 -10.86 -12.28
N ALA A 234 11.91 -12.16 -12.29
CA ALA A 234 12.33 -13.09 -13.34
C ALA A 234 11.70 -12.75 -14.70
N GLU A 235 10.42 -12.37 -14.72
CA GLU A 235 9.69 -11.96 -15.94
C GLU A 235 10.24 -10.66 -16.55
N HIS A 236 10.82 -9.81 -15.71
CA HIS A 236 11.34 -8.50 -16.11
C HIS A 236 12.88 -8.40 -16.02
N GLN A 237 13.58 -9.53 -16.00
CA GLN A 237 15.02 -9.52 -16.25
C GLN A 237 15.26 -9.04 -17.68
N LYS A 238 15.81 -7.83 -17.81
CA LYS A 238 16.34 -7.34 -19.08
C LYS A 238 17.28 -8.42 -19.66
N LYS A 239 16.98 -8.89 -20.88
CA LYS A 239 18.01 -9.50 -21.72
C LYS A 239 19.08 -8.47 -22.03
#